data_AF-A0A261QEA4-F1
#
_entry.id   AF-A0A261QEA4-F1
#
_cell.length_a   1.000
_cell.length_b   1.000
_cell.length_c   1.000
_cell.angle_alpha   90.00
_cell.angle_beta   90.00
_cell.angle_gamma   90.00
#
_symmetry.space_group_name_H-M   'P 1'
#
loop_
_entity.id
_entity.type
_entity.pdbx_description
1 polymer ?
#
loop_
_entity_poly.entity_id
_entity_poly.type
_entity_poly.pdbx_seq_one_letter_code
_entity_poly.pdbx_strand_id
1 'polypeptide(L)'
;MRTMKKRKNKQKYLHFSMWFILLSTFGVGGGILFLLFAVVPIEQWYVDRGWSQYKIDNIMKYYVIGWVVFGFLVSFLYYRYIVKMKRYKWAYTLVISSILLCCVSFYYFMNTGNGVIQGSQGEVEKGERFTFGPYPEENDLAALKEEGYDGVITLLNPTLPIEKPLLDKEKKNAKNVDIELHSIPMLPWVGNNSDSIKTVKQLIKQDDKKYYVHCYLGKHRVDVIKQVINQELDETYKVNFMQPTTFERGNLYHANKQNILFGPFPTDEEWFTRIKRAEVKEVVSLLRPNQTKWLDQEKHVTKEMQIQFTHIPISKNPSTQEIKKIGDELLSRKHKVFVHNFNDPVPIEKLHAYVSWGKFLSTTPNHERMRTIGARVIVGFSPTTSERNALVTSGIESFVSIDPKASATDLYKQALAISESKQLTYISVSDQATMNRLEKMVTGLLLGSINGRETLKNQTLTNGATIFLDRNMVIGPILSKEEYDSFALSNGVAQLILLYSPSVMSESNMQEVQTIAEQHSIPLQIIPMYPGYEEQLVPALNSENGLNYIMTAPDLIPHVNEFLGHF
;
A
#
# COMPACT_ATOMS: atom_id res chain seq x y z
N MET A 1 -49.93 14.70 -49.14
CA MET A 1 -49.32 15.42 -47.99
C MET A 1 -49.06 14.54 -46.76
N ARG A 2 -50.00 13.68 -46.32
CA ARG A 2 -49.81 12.75 -45.17
C ARG A 2 -48.65 11.76 -45.33
N THR A 3 -48.42 11.21 -46.53
CA THR A 3 -47.34 10.24 -46.82
C THR A 3 -45.93 10.86 -46.71
N MET A 4 -45.76 12.11 -47.16
CA MET A 4 -44.48 12.84 -47.03
C MET A 4 -44.13 13.17 -45.57
N LYS A 5 -45.12 13.52 -44.73
CA LYS A 5 -44.89 13.80 -43.30
C LYS A 5 -44.45 12.54 -42.53
N LYS A 6 -45.05 11.37 -42.84
CA LYS A 6 -44.64 10.07 -42.26
C LYS A 6 -43.19 9.70 -42.62
N ARG A 7 -42.75 9.93 -43.86
CA ARG A 7 -41.39 9.61 -44.31
C ARG A 7 -40.32 10.48 -43.63
N LYS A 8 -40.59 11.78 -43.41
CA LYS A 8 -39.69 12.69 -42.67
C LYS A 8 -39.52 12.28 -41.21
N ASN A 9 -40.59 11.86 -40.54
CA ASN A 9 -40.50 11.41 -39.14
C ASN A 9 -39.69 10.11 -39.02
N LYS A 10 -39.88 9.13 -39.91
CA LYS A 10 -39.11 7.89 -39.91
C LYS A 10 -37.60 8.13 -40.07
N GLN A 11 -37.20 9.08 -40.91
CA GLN A 11 -35.78 9.44 -41.07
C GLN A 11 -35.17 10.10 -39.82
N LYS A 12 -35.93 10.96 -39.13
CA LYS A 12 -35.46 11.57 -37.87
C LYS A 12 -35.19 10.52 -36.79
N TYR A 13 -36.12 9.57 -36.62
CA TYR A 13 -35.93 8.47 -35.67
C TYR A 13 -34.74 7.58 -36.02
N LEU A 14 -34.54 7.27 -37.31
CA LEU A 14 -33.38 6.51 -37.77
C LEU A 14 -32.06 7.25 -37.46
N HIS A 15 -31.99 8.55 -37.77
CA HIS A 15 -30.80 9.35 -37.50
C HIS A 15 -30.45 9.41 -36.01
N PHE A 16 -31.47 9.63 -35.17
CA PHE A 16 -31.30 9.62 -33.72
C PHE A 16 -30.83 8.25 -33.22
N SER A 17 -31.45 7.16 -33.71
CA SER A 17 -31.08 5.81 -33.29
C SER A 17 -29.64 5.45 -33.64
N MET A 18 -29.18 5.76 -34.87
CA MET A 18 -27.79 5.50 -35.27
C MET A 18 -26.79 6.29 -34.41
N TRP A 19 -27.09 7.56 -34.13
CA TRP A 19 -26.26 8.41 -33.26
C TRP A 19 -26.22 7.88 -31.82
N PHE A 20 -27.38 7.50 -31.27
CA PHE A 20 -27.49 7.00 -29.91
C PHE A 20 -26.82 5.63 -29.74
N ILE A 21 -26.99 4.71 -30.70
CA ILE A 21 -26.32 3.41 -30.71
C ILE A 21 -24.81 3.63 -30.73
N LEU A 22 -24.29 4.44 -31.66
CA LEU A 22 -22.86 4.73 -31.73
C LEU A 22 -22.35 5.31 -30.41
N LEU A 23 -23.02 6.31 -29.84
CA LEU A 23 -22.63 6.92 -28.57
C LEU A 23 -22.54 5.86 -27.46
N SER A 24 -23.53 4.97 -27.38
CA SER A 24 -23.61 3.95 -26.34
C SER A 24 -22.55 2.86 -26.53
N THR A 25 -22.40 2.31 -27.73
CA THR A 25 -21.47 1.20 -28.01
C THR A 25 -20.02 1.66 -28.05
N PHE A 26 -19.75 2.84 -28.62
CA PHE A 26 -18.42 3.45 -28.56
C PHE A 26 -18.07 3.89 -27.14
N GLY A 27 -19.01 4.52 -26.43
CA GLY A 27 -18.80 4.99 -25.07
C GLY A 27 -18.49 3.86 -24.09
N VAL A 28 -19.28 2.78 -24.12
CA VAL A 28 -19.09 1.62 -23.25
C VAL A 28 -17.94 0.74 -23.74
N GLY A 29 -17.97 0.29 -24.99
CA GLY A 29 -16.96 -0.61 -25.54
C GLY A 29 -15.58 0.01 -25.59
N GLY A 30 -15.49 1.23 -26.14
CA GLY A 30 -14.26 2.00 -26.10
C GLY A 30 -13.87 2.38 -24.66
N GLY A 31 -14.84 2.58 -23.76
CA GLY A 31 -14.57 2.86 -22.35
C GLY A 31 -13.90 1.71 -21.61
N ILE A 32 -14.29 0.46 -21.88
CA ILE A 32 -13.63 -0.74 -21.34
C ILE A 32 -12.18 -0.81 -21.82
N LEU A 33 -11.95 -0.64 -23.13
CA LEU A 33 -10.57 -0.63 -23.67
C LEU A 33 -9.76 0.55 -23.14
N PHE A 34 -10.37 1.73 -23.05
CA PHE A 34 -9.74 2.90 -22.46
C PHE A 34 -9.36 2.63 -21.01
N LEU A 35 -10.24 1.97 -20.24
CA LEU A 35 -9.93 1.58 -18.88
C LEU A 35 -8.73 0.62 -18.84
N LEU A 36 -8.78 -0.48 -19.60
CA LEU A 36 -7.76 -1.53 -19.57
C LEU A 36 -6.40 -1.09 -20.14
N PHE A 37 -6.39 -0.30 -21.22
CA PHE A 37 -5.18 0.02 -21.97
C PHE A 37 -4.65 1.44 -21.73
N ALA A 38 -5.45 2.32 -21.12
CA ALA A 38 -5.01 3.66 -20.75
C ALA A 38 -5.13 3.89 -19.25
N VAL A 39 -6.33 3.82 -18.67
CA VAL A 39 -6.55 4.18 -17.26
C VAL A 39 -5.74 3.30 -16.31
N VAL A 40 -5.83 1.97 -16.43
CA VAL A 40 -5.12 1.03 -15.55
C VAL A 40 -3.60 1.15 -15.68
N PRO A 41 -2.99 1.19 -16.88
CA PRO A 41 -1.57 1.44 -17.01
C PRO A 41 -1.13 2.82 -16.49
N ILE A 42 -1.96 3.86 -16.66
CA ILE A 42 -1.68 5.21 -16.14
C ILE A 42 -1.80 5.24 -14.61
N GLU A 43 -2.80 4.57 -14.05
CA GLU A 43 -2.98 4.38 -12.62
C GLU A 43 -1.78 3.66 -12.03
N GLN A 44 -1.39 2.51 -12.61
CA GLN A 44 -0.19 1.79 -12.21
C GLN A 44 1.05 2.69 -12.31
N TRP A 45 1.20 3.45 -13.41
CA TRP A 45 2.29 4.41 -13.59
C TRP A 45 2.31 5.53 -12.53
N TYR A 46 1.15 5.90 -11.97
CA TYR A 46 1.05 6.81 -10.84
C TYR A 46 1.37 6.12 -9.51
N VAL A 47 0.90 4.89 -9.30
CA VAL A 47 1.24 4.03 -8.14
C VAL A 47 2.75 3.78 -8.09
N ASP A 48 3.38 3.46 -9.21
CA ASP A 48 4.84 3.27 -9.35
C ASP A 48 5.60 4.58 -9.07
N ARG A 49 4.95 5.73 -9.24
CA ARG A 49 5.47 7.05 -8.81
C ARG A 49 5.19 7.37 -7.36
N GLY A 50 4.53 6.46 -6.66
CA GLY A 50 4.09 6.52 -5.29
C GLY A 50 2.83 7.36 -5.05
N TRP A 51 2.17 7.90 -6.07
CA TRP A 51 1.07 8.85 -5.83
C TRP A 51 0.04 8.29 -4.84
N SER A 52 -0.40 9.12 -3.88
CA SER A 52 -1.45 8.73 -2.93
C SER A 52 -2.72 8.36 -3.69
N GLN A 53 -3.45 7.33 -3.24
CA GLN A 53 -4.65 6.88 -3.93
C GLN A 53 -5.69 8.01 -4.11
N TYR A 54 -5.87 8.91 -3.14
CA TYR A 54 -6.70 10.13 -3.27
C TYR A 54 -6.31 11.02 -4.46
N LYS A 55 -5.00 11.19 -4.72
CA LYS A 55 -4.50 11.98 -5.84
C LYS A 55 -4.74 11.25 -7.16
N ILE A 56 -4.50 9.94 -7.17
CA ILE A 56 -4.78 9.06 -8.31
C ILE A 56 -6.27 9.13 -8.64
N ASP A 57 -7.15 8.84 -7.68
CA ASP A 57 -8.61 8.90 -7.81
C ASP A 57 -9.09 10.24 -8.33
N ASN A 58 -8.57 11.35 -7.78
CA ASN A 58 -8.93 12.69 -8.25
C ASN A 58 -8.52 12.95 -9.69
N ILE A 59 -7.39 12.40 -10.13
CA ILE A 59 -6.92 12.54 -11.51
C ILE A 59 -7.65 11.58 -12.45
N MET A 60 -7.93 10.36 -12.02
CA MET A 60 -8.72 9.36 -12.74
C MET A 60 -10.14 9.88 -13.03
N LYS A 61 -10.74 10.66 -12.12
CA LYS A 61 -12.02 11.35 -12.39
C LYS A 61 -11.96 12.21 -13.66
N TYR A 62 -10.86 12.94 -13.89
CA TYR A 62 -10.72 13.75 -15.11
C TYR A 62 -10.53 12.91 -16.37
N TYR A 63 -9.86 11.75 -16.29
CA TYR A 63 -9.79 10.82 -17.41
C TYR A 63 -11.17 10.24 -17.76
N VAL A 64 -11.97 9.86 -16.75
CA VAL A 64 -13.35 9.38 -16.95
C VAL A 64 -14.24 10.49 -17.55
N ILE A 65 -14.20 11.70 -17.00
CA ILE A 65 -14.95 12.85 -17.54
C ILE A 65 -14.49 13.16 -18.97
N GLY A 66 -13.17 13.17 -19.21
CA GLY A 66 -12.57 13.38 -20.52
C GLY A 66 -13.04 12.36 -21.55
N TRP A 67 -13.10 11.07 -21.16
CA TRP A 67 -13.64 10.01 -21.99
C TRP A 67 -15.12 10.22 -22.35
N VAL A 68 -15.94 10.62 -21.37
CA VAL A 68 -17.36 10.93 -21.61
C VAL A 68 -17.50 12.08 -22.61
N VAL A 69 -16.77 13.18 -22.41
CA VAL A 69 -16.78 14.34 -23.32
C VAL A 69 -16.30 13.95 -24.72
N PHE A 70 -15.24 13.16 -24.81
CA PHE A 70 -14.70 12.65 -26.07
C PHE A 70 -15.73 11.78 -26.81
N GLY A 71 -16.41 10.87 -26.11
CA GLY A 71 -17.50 10.06 -26.66
C GLY A 71 -18.64 10.92 -27.23
N PHE A 72 -19.06 11.96 -26.51
CA PHE A 72 -20.04 12.93 -27.01
C PHE A 72 -19.56 13.68 -28.25
N LEU A 73 -18.30 14.12 -28.28
CA LEU A 73 -17.72 14.83 -29.42
C LEU A 73 -17.66 13.94 -30.66
N VAL A 74 -17.12 12.72 -30.54
CA VAL A 74 -17.05 11.75 -31.64
C VAL A 74 -18.44 11.45 -32.18
N SER A 75 -19.42 11.23 -31.30
CA SER A 75 -20.78 10.97 -31.71
C SER A 75 -21.43 12.18 -32.38
N PHE A 76 -21.18 13.40 -31.89
CA PHE A 76 -21.63 14.64 -32.52
C PHE A 76 -21.04 14.82 -33.92
N LEU A 77 -19.73 14.60 -34.09
CA LEU A 77 -19.05 14.68 -35.40
C LEU A 77 -19.61 13.63 -36.37
N TYR A 78 -19.82 12.39 -35.91
CA TYR A 78 -20.48 11.35 -36.68
C TYR A 78 -21.87 11.80 -37.17
N TYR A 79 -22.69 12.37 -36.29
CA TYR A 79 -24.00 12.88 -36.68
C TYR A 79 -23.90 14.02 -37.69
N ARG A 80 -23.02 15.00 -37.44
CA ARG A 80 -22.87 16.22 -38.24
C ARG A 80 -22.36 15.95 -39.65
N TYR A 81 -21.35 15.09 -39.79
CA TYR A 81 -20.60 14.89 -41.03
C TYR A 81 -20.99 13.61 -41.79
N ILE A 82 -21.58 12.62 -41.13
CA ILE A 82 -21.92 11.34 -41.76
C ILE A 82 -23.43 11.19 -41.89
N VAL A 83 -24.16 11.23 -40.76
CA VAL A 83 -25.61 11.01 -40.75
C VAL A 83 -26.36 12.16 -41.46
N LYS A 84 -26.09 13.42 -41.08
CA LYS A 84 -26.77 14.59 -41.66
C LYS A 84 -26.44 14.78 -43.15
N MET A 85 -25.23 14.42 -43.57
CA MET A 85 -24.81 14.44 -44.98
C MET A 85 -25.31 13.22 -45.78
N LYS A 86 -26.13 12.35 -45.18
CA LYS A 86 -26.74 11.17 -45.82
C LYS A 86 -25.73 10.15 -46.37
N ARG A 87 -24.54 10.06 -45.76
CA ARG A 87 -23.49 9.09 -46.10
C ARG A 87 -23.78 7.73 -45.44
N TYR A 88 -24.93 7.12 -45.78
CA TYR A 88 -25.46 5.98 -45.03
C TYR A 88 -24.56 4.75 -44.99
N LYS A 89 -23.81 4.44 -46.06
CA LYS A 89 -22.86 3.32 -46.08
C LYS A 89 -21.84 3.44 -44.93
N TRP A 90 -21.19 4.60 -44.84
CA TRP A 90 -20.27 4.93 -43.74
C TRP A 90 -20.96 4.96 -42.37
N ALA A 91 -22.18 5.49 -42.31
CA ALA A 91 -22.96 5.54 -41.08
C ALA A 91 -23.14 4.13 -40.48
N TYR A 92 -23.55 3.17 -41.30
CA TYR A 92 -23.73 1.78 -40.90
C TYR A 92 -22.41 1.09 -40.58
N THR A 93 -21.37 1.28 -41.40
CA THR A 93 -20.05 0.67 -41.16
C THR A 93 -19.49 1.07 -39.79
N LEU A 94 -19.54 2.36 -39.42
CA LEU A 94 -19.03 2.81 -38.13
C LEU A 94 -19.87 2.31 -36.94
N VAL A 95 -21.20 2.30 -37.08
CA VAL A 95 -22.08 1.74 -36.04
C VAL A 95 -21.80 0.25 -35.82
N ILE A 96 -21.75 -0.54 -36.90
CA ILE A 96 -21.45 -1.96 -36.84
C ILE A 96 -20.05 -2.19 -36.23
N SER A 97 -19.06 -1.42 -36.66
CA SER A 97 -17.70 -1.52 -36.12
C SER A 97 -17.65 -1.21 -34.61
N SER A 98 -18.39 -0.19 -34.16
CA SER A 98 -18.46 0.15 -32.73
C SER A 98 -19.18 -0.92 -31.90
N ILE A 99 -20.20 -1.57 -32.45
CA ILE A 99 -20.88 -2.70 -31.81
C ILE A 99 -19.91 -3.87 -31.69
N LEU A 100 -19.21 -4.22 -32.77
CA LEU A 100 -18.21 -5.30 -32.77
C LEU A 100 -17.09 -5.01 -31.76
N LEU A 101 -16.56 -3.79 -31.75
CA LEU A 101 -15.56 -3.37 -30.77
C LEU A 101 -16.08 -3.53 -29.35
N CYS A 102 -17.32 -3.09 -29.07
CA CYS A 102 -17.95 -3.25 -27.77
C CYS A 102 -18.07 -4.73 -27.37
N CYS A 103 -18.57 -5.59 -28.26
CA CYS A 103 -18.66 -7.03 -28.02
C CYS A 103 -17.29 -7.66 -27.76
N VAL A 104 -16.26 -7.32 -28.53
CA VAL A 104 -14.89 -7.80 -28.33
C VAL A 104 -14.33 -7.33 -26.98
N SER A 105 -14.54 -6.07 -26.64
CA SER A 105 -14.06 -5.49 -25.37
C SER A 105 -14.70 -6.16 -24.16
N PHE A 106 -16.02 -6.37 -24.21
CA PHE A 106 -16.73 -7.15 -23.21
C PHE A 106 -16.24 -8.60 -23.16
N TYR A 107 -16.00 -9.23 -24.30
CA TYR A 107 -15.48 -10.59 -24.34
C TYR A 107 -14.12 -10.70 -23.65
N TYR A 108 -13.17 -9.80 -23.95
CA TYR A 108 -11.86 -9.80 -23.31
C TYR A 108 -11.95 -9.59 -21.80
N PHE A 109 -12.79 -8.66 -21.38
CA PHE A 109 -12.96 -8.33 -19.97
C PHE A 109 -13.65 -9.45 -19.16
N MET A 110 -14.56 -10.19 -19.80
CA MET A 110 -15.26 -11.34 -19.22
C MET A 110 -14.49 -12.66 -19.30
N ASN A 111 -13.38 -12.71 -20.04
CA ASN A 111 -12.54 -13.90 -20.18
C ASN A 111 -11.23 -13.73 -19.40
N THR A 112 -11.30 -14.08 -18.11
CA THR A 112 -10.22 -13.96 -17.12
C THR A 112 -8.99 -14.79 -17.47
N GLY A 113 -9.14 -15.88 -18.22
CA GLY A 113 -8.03 -16.71 -18.71
C GLY A 113 -7.18 -16.06 -19.83
N ASN A 114 -7.46 -14.83 -20.26
CA ASN A 114 -6.62 -14.15 -21.23
C ASN A 114 -5.31 -13.66 -20.58
N GLY A 115 -4.18 -13.76 -21.29
CA GLY A 115 -2.85 -13.40 -20.78
C GLY A 115 -2.73 -11.98 -20.20
N VAL A 116 -3.54 -11.03 -20.67
CA VAL A 116 -3.59 -9.65 -20.11
C VAL A 116 -4.12 -9.63 -18.67
N ILE A 117 -5.14 -10.44 -18.37
CA ILE A 117 -5.72 -10.51 -17.03
C ILE A 117 -4.90 -11.43 -16.14
N GLN A 118 -4.37 -12.55 -16.68
CA GLN A 118 -3.51 -13.48 -15.95
C GLN A 118 -2.28 -12.80 -15.34
N GLY A 119 -1.64 -11.86 -16.05
CA GLY A 119 -0.50 -11.11 -15.51
C GLY A 119 -0.83 -10.26 -14.26
N SER A 120 -2.11 -10.03 -13.97
CA SER A 120 -2.56 -9.29 -12.79
C SER A 120 -3.07 -10.18 -11.64
N GLN A 121 -3.18 -11.50 -11.86
CA GLN A 121 -3.68 -12.46 -10.88
C GLN A 121 -2.67 -12.73 -9.75
N GLY A 122 -3.15 -13.19 -8.61
CA GLY A 122 -2.35 -13.66 -7.49
C GLY A 122 -1.93 -15.12 -7.68
N GLU A 123 -0.91 -15.53 -6.94
CA GLU A 123 -0.42 -16.91 -6.94
C GLU A 123 -1.40 -17.86 -6.22
N VAL A 124 -1.29 -19.16 -6.53
CA VAL A 124 -2.09 -20.19 -5.88
C VAL A 124 -1.36 -20.69 -4.63
N GLU A 125 -1.96 -20.47 -3.46
CA GLU A 125 -1.46 -20.96 -2.17
C GLU A 125 -2.23 -22.21 -1.76
N LYS A 126 -1.59 -23.39 -1.84
CA LYS A 126 -2.20 -24.67 -1.46
C LYS A 126 -2.09 -24.90 0.04
N GLY A 127 -3.19 -25.28 0.67
CA GLY A 127 -3.22 -25.84 2.03
C GLY A 127 -3.86 -27.22 2.06
N GLU A 128 -3.89 -27.84 3.24
CA GLU A 128 -4.49 -29.15 3.43
C GLU A 128 -6.00 -29.10 3.15
N ARG A 129 -6.68 -28.12 3.75
CA ARG A 129 -8.13 -27.98 3.66
C ARG A 129 -8.57 -26.81 2.78
N PHE A 130 -7.88 -25.68 2.79
CA PHE A 130 -8.18 -24.54 1.93
C PHE A 130 -7.03 -24.22 0.99
N THR A 131 -7.35 -23.96 -0.27
CA THR A 131 -6.41 -23.42 -1.27
C THR A 131 -6.92 -22.09 -1.76
N PHE A 132 -6.04 -21.11 -1.94
CA PHE A 132 -6.40 -19.76 -2.35
C PHE A 132 -5.84 -19.47 -3.74
N GLY A 133 -6.59 -18.75 -4.58
CA GLY A 133 -6.08 -18.33 -5.87
C GLY A 133 -7.01 -17.41 -6.67
N PRO A 134 -6.74 -17.21 -7.98
CA PRO A 134 -7.57 -16.39 -8.86
C PRO A 134 -8.86 -17.09 -9.29
N TYR A 135 -9.70 -16.37 -10.04
CA TYR A 135 -10.94 -16.91 -10.61
C TYR A 135 -10.68 -18.16 -11.48
N PRO A 136 -11.30 -19.32 -11.15
CA PRO A 136 -11.12 -20.56 -11.91
C PRO A 136 -12.05 -20.63 -13.13
N GLU A 137 -11.52 -21.04 -14.27
CA GLU A 137 -12.31 -21.41 -15.44
C GLU A 137 -12.82 -22.86 -15.33
N GLU A 138 -13.64 -23.32 -16.28
CA GLU A 138 -14.24 -24.68 -16.23
C GLU A 138 -13.20 -25.81 -16.13
N ASN A 139 -12.09 -25.69 -16.87
CA ASN A 139 -11.01 -26.68 -16.81
C ASN A 139 -10.28 -26.66 -15.46
N ASP A 140 -10.14 -25.49 -14.84
CA ASP A 140 -9.54 -25.36 -13.52
C ASP A 140 -10.45 -25.99 -12.46
N LEU A 141 -11.77 -25.79 -12.56
CA LEU A 141 -12.76 -26.46 -11.71
C LEU A 141 -12.74 -27.99 -11.88
N ALA A 142 -12.57 -28.49 -13.10
CA ALA A 142 -12.41 -29.92 -13.36
C ALA A 142 -11.12 -30.46 -12.71
N ALA A 143 -10.00 -29.76 -12.88
CA ALA A 143 -8.73 -30.11 -12.26
C ALA A 143 -8.83 -30.10 -10.73
N LEU A 144 -9.50 -29.10 -10.14
CA LEU A 144 -9.77 -29.06 -8.70
C LEU A 144 -10.62 -30.27 -8.26
N LYS A 145 -11.65 -30.65 -9.01
CA LYS A 145 -12.44 -31.85 -8.68
C LYS A 145 -11.59 -33.12 -8.72
N GLU A 146 -10.73 -33.25 -9.73
CA GLU A 146 -9.78 -34.37 -9.88
C GLU A 146 -8.72 -34.40 -8.76
N GLU A 147 -8.26 -33.23 -8.31
CA GLU A 147 -7.38 -33.05 -7.14
C GLU A 147 -8.08 -33.31 -5.79
N GLY A 148 -9.37 -33.67 -5.81
CA GLY A 148 -10.15 -34.05 -4.63
C GLY A 148 -10.71 -32.88 -3.83
N TYR A 149 -10.91 -31.71 -4.45
CA TYR A 149 -11.62 -30.61 -3.78
C TYR A 149 -13.13 -30.89 -3.75
N ASP A 150 -13.73 -30.71 -2.59
CA ASP A 150 -15.16 -30.90 -2.37
C ASP A 150 -15.98 -29.72 -2.90
N GLY A 151 -15.42 -28.52 -2.83
CA GLY A 151 -16.11 -27.31 -3.25
C GLY A 151 -15.22 -26.11 -3.55
N VAL A 152 -15.86 -25.06 -4.06
CA VAL A 152 -15.26 -23.75 -4.36
C VAL A 152 -16.00 -22.68 -3.58
N ILE A 153 -15.27 -21.74 -2.99
CA ILE A 153 -15.79 -20.57 -2.29
C ILE A 153 -15.48 -19.34 -3.13
N THR A 154 -16.51 -18.76 -3.73
CA THR A 154 -16.40 -17.55 -4.56
C THR A 154 -16.74 -16.31 -3.76
N LEU A 155 -15.79 -15.37 -3.71
CA LEU A 155 -15.94 -14.08 -3.03
C LEU A 155 -16.48 -13.00 -3.98
N LEU A 156 -16.88 -13.38 -5.19
CA LEU A 156 -17.50 -12.50 -6.18
C LEU A 156 -18.86 -11.98 -5.67
N ASN A 157 -19.08 -10.68 -5.85
CA ASN A 157 -20.27 -10.00 -5.41
C ASN A 157 -21.26 -9.76 -6.56
N PRO A 158 -22.48 -10.36 -6.52
CA PRO A 158 -23.47 -10.22 -7.59
C PRO A 158 -24.04 -8.81 -7.72
N THR A 159 -23.80 -7.90 -6.77
CA THR A 159 -24.20 -6.49 -6.92
C THR A 159 -23.27 -5.72 -7.85
N LEU A 160 -22.06 -6.24 -8.11
CA LEU A 160 -21.13 -5.65 -9.06
C LEU A 160 -21.48 -6.12 -10.47
N PRO A 161 -21.75 -5.22 -11.43
CA PRO A 161 -22.20 -5.58 -12.77
C PRO A 161 -21.26 -6.55 -13.52
N ILE A 162 -19.98 -6.53 -13.17
CA ILE A 162 -18.91 -7.28 -13.81
C ILE A 162 -18.77 -8.67 -13.19
N GLU A 163 -18.94 -8.78 -11.86
CA GLU A 163 -18.78 -10.04 -11.15
C GLU A 163 -20.02 -10.92 -11.27
N LYS A 164 -21.21 -10.34 -11.49
CA LYS A 164 -22.45 -11.11 -11.65
C LYS A 164 -22.41 -12.13 -12.80
N PRO A 165 -22.08 -11.75 -14.05
CA PRO A 165 -22.06 -12.74 -15.13
C PRO A 165 -20.91 -13.74 -14.99
N LEU A 166 -19.81 -13.37 -14.34
CA LEU A 166 -18.74 -14.33 -13.97
C LEU A 166 -19.26 -15.36 -12.97
N LEU A 167 -19.93 -14.92 -11.91
CA LEU A 167 -20.54 -15.81 -10.93
C LEU A 167 -21.61 -16.73 -11.56
N ASP A 168 -22.42 -16.22 -12.49
CA ASP A 168 -23.42 -17.03 -13.20
C ASP A 168 -22.73 -18.08 -14.11
N LYS A 169 -21.61 -17.73 -14.77
CA LYS A 169 -20.76 -18.66 -15.53
C LYS A 169 -20.15 -19.73 -14.61
N GLU A 170 -19.59 -19.30 -13.49
CA GLU A 170 -18.99 -20.15 -12.47
C GLU A 170 -19.99 -21.19 -11.92
N LYS A 171 -21.21 -20.76 -11.56
CA LYS A 171 -22.30 -21.66 -11.13
C LYS A 171 -22.62 -22.74 -12.16
N LYS A 172 -22.62 -22.36 -13.44
CA LYS A 172 -22.89 -23.30 -14.53
C LYS A 172 -21.73 -24.31 -14.66
N ASN A 173 -20.50 -23.82 -14.69
CA ASN A 173 -19.32 -24.66 -14.82
C ASN A 173 -19.17 -25.61 -13.64
N ALA A 174 -19.36 -25.11 -12.40
CA ALA A 174 -19.31 -25.92 -11.19
C ALA A 174 -20.34 -27.07 -11.22
N LYS A 175 -21.55 -26.79 -11.71
CA LYS A 175 -22.57 -27.83 -11.93
C LYS A 175 -22.17 -28.84 -13.00
N ASN A 176 -21.50 -28.42 -14.07
CA ASN A 176 -21.06 -29.31 -15.15
C ASN A 176 -19.98 -30.30 -14.67
N VAL A 177 -19.05 -29.83 -13.83
CA VAL A 177 -17.96 -30.65 -13.27
C VAL A 177 -18.30 -31.30 -11.92
N ASP A 178 -19.55 -31.16 -11.46
CA ASP A 178 -20.05 -31.72 -10.19
C ASP A 178 -19.21 -31.33 -8.97
N ILE A 179 -18.84 -30.05 -8.88
CA ILE A 179 -18.17 -29.45 -7.71
C ILE A 179 -19.10 -28.47 -7.00
N GLU A 180 -19.14 -28.52 -5.67
CA GLU A 180 -20.02 -27.65 -4.86
C GLU A 180 -19.54 -26.19 -4.96
N LEU A 181 -20.45 -25.23 -5.16
CA LEU A 181 -20.10 -23.81 -5.22
C LEU A 181 -20.78 -23.02 -4.09
N HIS A 182 -19.98 -22.49 -3.18
CA HIS A 182 -20.40 -21.61 -2.10
C HIS A 182 -20.21 -20.15 -2.51
N SER A 183 -21.31 -19.46 -2.81
CA SER A 183 -21.27 -18.03 -3.12
C SER A 183 -21.31 -17.21 -1.84
N ILE A 184 -20.19 -16.58 -1.50
CA ILE A 184 -20.04 -15.75 -0.29
C ILE A 184 -19.53 -14.35 -0.69
N PRO A 185 -20.42 -13.49 -1.21
CA PRO A 185 -20.07 -12.19 -1.78
C PRO A 185 -19.24 -11.30 -0.86
N MET A 186 -18.13 -10.73 -1.34
CA MET A 186 -17.39 -9.70 -0.61
C MET A 186 -17.16 -8.47 -1.47
N LEU A 187 -17.42 -7.29 -0.91
CA LEU A 187 -17.05 -6.02 -1.53
C LEU A 187 -15.54 -5.78 -1.37
N PRO A 188 -14.80 -5.55 -2.47
CA PRO A 188 -13.35 -5.36 -2.44
C PRO A 188 -12.84 -4.10 -1.72
N TRP A 189 -13.68 -3.08 -1.52
CA TRP A 189 -13.31 -1.76 -0.99
C TRP A 189 -14.24 -1.21 0.09
N VAL A 190 -15.14 -2.05 0.65
CA VAL A 190 -16.12 -1.61 1.66
C VAL A 190 -16.04 -2.52 2.89
N GLY A 191 -16.10 -1.92 4.08
CA GLY A 191 -16.04 -2.61 5.37
C GLY A 191 -17.19 -3.58 5.65
N ASN A 192 -18.33 -3.45 4.95
CA ASN A 192 -19.51 -4.28 5.19
C ASN A 192 -19.41 -5.67 4.52
N ASN A 193 -18.50 -6.50 5.04
CA ASN A 193 -18.32 -7.91 4.68
C ASN A 193 -18.63 -8.84 5.87
N SER A 194 -19.32 -8.34 6.89
CA SER A 194 -19.53 -9.03 8.16
C SER A 194 -20.36 -10.32 8.02
N ASP A 195 -21.43 -10.28 7.22
CA ASP A 195 -22.27 -11.45 6.93
C ASP A 195 -21.49 -12.54 6.17
N SER A 196 -20.62 -12.13 5.24
CA SER A 196 -19.76 -13.00 4.46
C SER A 196 -18.75 -13.71 5.34
N ILE A 197 -18.09 -12.97 6.23
CA ILE A 197 -17.18 -13.53 7.24
C ILE A 197 -17.92 -14.53 8.13
N LYS A 198 -19.12 -14.19 8.61
CA LYS A 198 -19.92 -15.10 9.45
C LYS A 198 -20.28 -16.39 8.71
N THR A 199 -20.63 -16.30 7.43
CA THR A 199 -20.97 -17.46 6.58
C THR A 199 -19.75 -18.36 6.39
N VAL A 200 -18.57 -17.78 6.11
CA VAL A 200 -17.32 -18.55 6.02
C VAL A 200 -17.01 -19.27 7.33
N LYS A 201 -17.15 -18.60 8.48
CA LYS A 201 -16.95 -19.25 9.80
C LYS A 201 -17.89 -20.43 10.04
N GLN A 202 -19.14 -20.32 9.60
CA GLN A 202 -20.11 -21.41 9.71
C GLN A 202 -19.70 -22.59 8.82
N LEU A 203 -19.28 -22.31 7.59
CA LEU A 203 -18.82 -23.34 6.64
C LEU A 203 -17.59 -24.08 7.17
N ILE A 204 -16.59 -23.34 7.67
CA ILE A 204 -15.37 -23.90 8.28
C ILE A 204 -15.69 -24.89 9.41
N LYS A 205 -16.69 -24.59 10.25
CA LYS A 205 -17.05 -25.39 11.42
C LYS A 205 -17.93 -26.60 11.10
N GLN A 206 -18.55 -26.64 9.92
CA GLN A 206 -19.60 -27.60 9.62
C GLN A 206 -19.06 -28.98 9.23
N ASP A 207 -17.96 -29.03 8.50
CA ASP A 207 -17.31 -30.26 8.05
C ASP A 207 -15.78 -30.07 7.97
N ASP A 208 -15.04 -31.06 7.49
CA ASP A 208 -13.59 -31.02 7.23
C ASP A 208 -13.27 -31.08 5.73
N LYS A 209 -14.20 -30.60 4.88
CA LYS A 209 -14.07 -30.64 3.42
C LYS A 209 -12.96 -29.72 2.90
N LYS A 210 -12.44 -30.08 1.72
CA LYS A 210 -11.40 -29.35 1.00
C LYS A 210 -11.99 -28.32 0.03
N TYR A 211 -11.57 -27.06 0.15
CA TYR A 211 -12.14 -25.93 -0.57
C TYR A 211 -11.10 -25.12 -1.34
N TYR A 212 -11.47 -24.67 -2.55
CA TYR A 212 -10.73 -23.64 -3.28
C TYR A 212 -11.41 -22.28 -3.10
N VAL A 213 -10.71 -21.30 -2.55
CA VAL A 213 -11.21 -19.96 -2.24
C VAL A 213 -10.63 -18.96 -3.22
N HIS A 214 -11.48 -18.17 -3.86
CA HIS A 214 -11.01 -17.14 -4.79
C HIS A 214 -11.84 -15.87 -4.76
N CYS A 215 -11.24 -14.82 -5.33
CA CYS A 215 -11.98 -13.64 -5.75
C CYS A 215 -11.69 -13.39 -7.24
N TYR A 216 -11.87 -12.17 -7.73
CA TYR A 216 -11.56 -11.86 -9.14
C TYR A 216 -10.07 -12.10 -9.46
N LEU A 217 -9.17 -11.46 -8.71
CA LEU A 217 -7.71 -11.59 -8.92
C LEU A 217 -7.02 -12.56 -7.95
N GLY A 218 -7.69 -13.01 -6.88
CA GLY A 218 -7.04 -13.87 -5.87
C GLY A 218 -6.00 -13.16 -4.98
N LYS A 219 -6.13 -11.85 -4.74
CA LYS A 219 -5.20 -11.07 -3.91
C LYS A 219 -5.82 -10.59 -2.59
N HIS A 220 -6.54 -9.48 -2.59
CA HIS A 220 -6.91 -8.80 -1.33
C HIS A 220 -8.02 -9.48 -0.52
N ARG A 221 -9.11 -9.94 -1.18
CA ARG A 221 -10.25 -10.53 -0.47
C ARG A 221 -9.92 -11.91 0.12
N VAL A 222 -9.05 -12.66 -0.56
CA VAL A 222 -8.64 -14.00 -0.09
C VAL A 222 -7.79 -13.91 1.18
N ASP A 223 -6.93 -12.89 1.33
CA ASP A 223 -6.14 -12.69 2.56
C ASP A 223 -7.02 -12.51 3.80
N VAL A 224 -8.15 -11.82 3.66
CA VAL A 224 -9.10 -11.66 4.77
C VAL A 224 -9.73 -13.00 5.14
N ILE A 225 -9.99 -13.87 4.17
CA ILE A 225 -10.49 -15.22 4.44
C ILE A 225 -9.41 -16.11 5.05
N LYS A 226 -8.15 -16.03 4.61
CA LYS A 226 -7.01 -16.70 5.25
C LYS A 226 -6.95 -16.37 6.74
N GLN A 227 -7.06 -15.09 7.10
CA GLN A 227 -7.07 -14.65 8.50
C GLN A 227 -8.25 -15.21 9.30
N VAL A 228 -9.42 -15.32 8.68
CA VAL A 228 -10.61 -15.90 9.33
C VAL A 228 -10.39 -17.38 9.58
N ILE A 229 -9.82 -18.11 8.62
CA ILE A 229 -9.51 -19.53 8.74
C ILE A 229 -8.45 -19.79 9.82
N ASN A 230 -7.34 -19.05 9.79
CA ASN A 230 -6.29 -19.14 10.81
C ASN A 230 -6.82 -18.93 12.23
N GLN A 231 -7.81 -18.05 12.40
CA GLN A 231 -8.43 -17.78 13.71
C GLN A 231 -9.35 -18.89 14.21
N GLU A 232 -9.98 -19.65 13.31
CA GLU A 232 -10.99 -20.65 13.69
C GLU A 232 -10.42 -22.07 13.71
N LEU A 233 -9.40 -22.39 12.90
CA LEU A 233 -8.83 -23.73 12.79
C LEU A 233 -7.42 -23.89 13.36
N ASP A 234 -6.81 -22.82 13.88
CA ASP A 234 -5.38 -22.80 14.27
C ASP A 234 -4.44 -23.21 13.11
N GLU A 235 -4.90 -23.02 11.88
CA GLU A 235 -4.10 -23.17 10.66
C GLU A 235 -3.17 -21.97 10.48
N THR A 236 -2.07 -22.18 9.75
CA THR A 236 -1.01 -21.17 9.58
C THR A 236 -0.84 -20.75 8.13
N TYR A 237 -1.92 -20.33 7.46
CA TYR A 237 -1.79 -19.68 6.15
C TYR A 237 -0.98 -18.41 6.32
N LYS A 238 0.07 -18.26 5.51
CA LYS A 238 0.94 -17.09 5.61
C LYS A 238 0.27 -15.93 4.88
N VAL A 239 -0.11 -14.91 5.63
CA VAL A 239 -0.50 -13.63 5.03
C VAL A 239 0.79 -12.87 4.73
N ASN A 240 1.26 -13.03 3.50
CA ASN A 240 2.38 -12.28 2.96
C ASN A 240 1.97 -10.82 2.80
N PHE A 241 2.14 -10.04 3.86
CA PHE A 241 1.77 -8.63 3.91
C PHE A 241 2.95 -7.81 4.43
N MET A 242 3.38 -6.86 3.61
CA MET A 242 4.36 -5.88 4.05
C MET A 242 3.61 -4.72 4.70
N GLN A 243 3.92 -4.46 5.97
CA GLN A 243 3.28 -3.38 6.69
C GLN A 243 3.73 -2.04 6.06
N PRO A 244 2.81 -1.24 5.50
CA PRO A 244 3.18 0.06 4.94
C PRO A 244 3.68 0.99 6.04
N THR A 245 4.55 1.92 5.69
CA THR A 245 5.03 2.99 6.59
C THR A 245 4.38 4.34 6.31
N THR A 246 3.44 4.39 5.38
CA THR A 246 2.64 5.57 5.05
C THR A 246 1.18 5.22 4.79
N PHE A 247 0.31 6.13 5.19
CA PHE A 247 -1.08 6.27 4.76
C PHE A 247 -1.21 7.54 3.92
N GLU A 248 -2.34 7.70 3.24
CA GLU A 248 -2.63 8.91 2.48
C GLU A 248 -2.55 10.17 3.32
N ARG A 249 -2.96 10.07 4.58
CA ARG A 249 -3.04 11.21 5.51
C ARG A 249 -1.75 11.45 6.29
N GLY A 250 -0.72 10.62 6.13
CA GLY A 250 0.54 10.78 6.84
C GLY A 250 1.27 9.47 7.15
N ASN A 251 2.26 9.57 8.02
CA ASN A 251 3.20 8.49 8.33
C ASN A 251 2.61 7.43 9.27
N LEU A 252 2.99 6.16 9.06
CA LEU A 252 2.73 5.04 9.97
C LEU A 252 4.03 4.64 10.69
N TYR A 253 4.04 4.66 12.01
CA TYR A 253 5.20 4.31 12.84
C TYR A 253 4.97 2.98 13.54
N HIS A 254 6.02 2.18 13.65
CA HIS A 254 5.98 0.87 14.29
C HIS A 254 6.69 0.92 15.65
N ALA A 255 6.17 0.22 16.64
CA ALA A 255 6.84 0.01 17.92
C ALA A 255 6.60 -1.41 18.43
N ASN A 256 7.42 -1.81 19.41
CA ASN A 256 7.32 -3.11 20.07
C ASN A 256 7.27 -4.29 19.05
N LYS A 257 8.28 -4.38 18.17
CA LYS A 257 8.35 -5.39 17.10
C LYS A 257 7.08 -5.43 16.22
N GLN A 258 6.61 -4.24 15.82
CA GLN A 258 5.38 -4.03 15.03
C GLN A 258 4.05 -4.41 15.70
N ASN A 259 4.05 -4.76 16.99
CA ASN A 259 2.79 -5.02 17.70
C ASN A 259 1.99 -3.74 17.94
N ILE A 260 2.62 -2.56 17.89
CA ILE A 260 1.92 -1.29 18.04
C ILE A 260 2.21 -0.44 16.81
N LEU A 261 1.15 -0.08 16.10
CA LEU A 261 1.18 0.79 14.93
C LEU A 261 0.63 2.16 15.33
N PHE A 262 1.28 3.24 14.92
CA PHE A 262 0.83 4.60 15.17
C PHE A 262 0.65 5.35 13.85
N GLY A 263 -0.47 6.03 13.64
CA GLY A 263 -0.67 6.79 12.41
C GLY A 263 -1.83 7.77 12.44
N PRO A 264 -2.17 8.35 11.27
CA PRO A 264 -3.36 9.16 11.09
C PRO A 264 -4.62 8.29 10.96
N PHE A 265 -5.80 8.90 10.97
CA PHE A 265 -7.06 8.21 10.74
C PHE A 265 -7.05 7.56 9.34
N PRO A 266 -7.39 6.26 9.19
CA PRO A 266 -7.36 5.58 7.88
C PRO A 266 -8.49 6.03 6.94
N THR A 267 -8.27 5.93 5.63
CA THR A 267 -9.37 5.98 4.65
C THR A 267 -10.21 4.70 4.68
N ASP A 268 -11.38 4.72 4.04
CA ASP A 268 -12.26 3.55 3.96
C ASP A 268 -11.55 2.33 3.34
N GLU A 269 -10.67 2.57 2.36
CA GLU A 269 -9.84 1.53 1.75
C GLU A 269 -8.74 1.03 2.71
N GLU A 270 -8.01 1.95 3.36
CA GLU A 270 -6.90 1.61 4.25
C GLU A 270 -7.33 0.77 5.46
N TRP A 271 -8.57 0.92 5.94
CA TRP A 271 -9.14 0.04 6.96
C TRP A 271 -9.05 -1.43 6.55
N PHE A 272 -9.40 -1.73 5.31
CA PHE A 272 -9.41 -3.09 4.79
C PHE A 272 -8.01 -3.51 4.34
N THR A 273 -7.38 -2.70 3.48
CA THR A 273 -6.13 -3.09 2.79
C THR A 273 -4.90 -2.97 3.67
N ARG A 274 -4.92 -2.14 4.73
CA ARG A 274 -3.76 -1.91 5.60
C ARG A 274 -4.00 -2.30 7.05
N ILE A 275 -5.13 -1.95 7.66
CA ILE A 275 -5.37 -2.25 9.09
C ILE A 275 -5.80 -3.70 9.28
N LYS A 276 -6.80 -4.19 8.54
CA LYS A 276 -7.26 -5.56 8.67
C LYS A 276 -6.22 -6.55 8.16
N ARG A 277 -5.62 -6.31 6.98
CA ARG A 277 -4.53 -7.17 6.43
C ARG A 277 -3.30 -7.24 7.35
N ALA A 278 -3.01 -6.17 8.09
CA ALA A 278 -1.99 -6.16 9.14
C ALA A 278 -2.31 -7.01 10.38
N GLU A 279 -3.45 -7.68 10.43
CA GLU A 279 -3.89 -8.50 11.57
C GLU A 279 -4.10 -7.70 12.87
N VAL A 280 -4.40 -6.40 12.75
CA VAL A 280 -4.73 -5.56 13.90
C VAL A 280 -5.96 -6.12 14.62
N LYS A 281 -5.85 -6.33 15.94
CA LYS A 281 -6.91 -6.88 16.79
C LYS A 281 -7.65 -5.80 17.57
N GLU A 282 -6.99 -4.68 17.86
CA GLU A 282 -7.56 -3.54 18.57
C GLU A 282 -7.18 -2.23 17.87
N VAL A 283 -8.14 -1.31 17.82
CA VAL A 283 -7.94 0.06 17.40
C VAL A 283 -8.17 0.97 18.60
N VAL A 284 -7.15 1.77 18.90
CA VAL A 284 -7.18 2.78 19.95
C VAL A 284 -7.34 4.15 19.29
N SER A 285 -8.55 4.70 19.38
CA SER A 285 -8.88 6.01 18.84
C SER A 285 -8.51 7.09 19.85
N LEU A 286 -7.65 8.01 19.45
CA LEU A 286 -7.29 9.18 20.25
C LEU A 286 -8.15 10.40 19.93
N LEU A 287 -9.17 10.25 19.07
CA LEU A 287 -10.02 11.35 18.64
C LEU A 287 -10.68 12.06 19.83
N ARG A 288 -10.82 13.37 19.72
CA ARG A 288 -11.46 14.17 20.77
C ARG A 288 -12.97 13.92 20.81
N PRO A 289 -13.64 14.07 21.96
CA PRO A 289 -15.07 13.81 22.08
C PRO A 289 -15.96 14.65 21.16
N ASN A 290 -15.48 15.82 20.72
CA ASN A 290 -16.20 16.69 19.78
C ASN A 290 -16.14 16.20 18.31
N GLN A 291 -15.43 15.12 18.02
CA GLN A 291 -15.33 14.50 16.69
C GLN A 291 -16.30 13.31 16.54
N THR A 292 -17.54 13.47 17.05
CA THR A 292 -18.53 12.39 17.17
C THR A 292 -18.79 11.64 15.86
N LYS A 293 -18.94 12.36 14.73
CA LYS A 293 -19.16 11.74 13.42
C LYS A 293 -18.09 10.69 13.07
N TRP A 294 -16.83 11.02 13.31
CA TRP A 294 -15.70 10.13 13.00
C TRP A 294 -15.62 8.96 13.98
N LEU A 295 -15.89 9.21 15.27
CA LEU A 295 -15.97 8.17 16.29
C LEU A 295 -17.09 7.16 15.99
N ASP A 296 -18.24 7.63 15.54
CA ASP A 296 -19.37 6.76 15.21
C ASP A 296 -19.11 5.93 13.94
N GLN A 297 -18.51 6.55 12.92
CA GLN A 297 -18.03 5.83 11.73
C GLN A 297 -17.00 4.77 12.11
N GLU A 298 -16.03 5.11 12.94
CA GLU A 298 -14.98 4.21 13.37
C GLU A 298 -15.50 3.03 14.19
N LYS A 299 -16.41 3.27 15.14
CA LYS A 299 -17.11 2.22 15.90
C LYS A 299 -17.86 1.26 14.97
N HIS A 300 -18.48 1.79 13.93
CA HIS A 300 -19.19 0.98 12.95
C HIS A 300 -18.23 0.09 12.16
N VAL A 301 -17.18 0.68 11.57
CA VAL A 301 -16.18 -0.04 10.76
C VAL A 301 -15.44 -1.10 11.57
N THR A 302 -14.96 -0.76 12.76
CA THR A 302 -14.26 -1.72 13.65
C THR A 302 -15.17 -2.89 14.06
N LYS A 303 -16.45 -2.62 14.36
CA LYS A 303 -17.44 -3.66 14.63
C LYS A 303 -17.64 -4.59 13.43
N GLU A 304 -17.77 -4.05 12.22
CA GLU A 304 -17.92 -4.86 10.99
C GLU A 304 -16.69 -5.74 10.74
N MET A 305 -15.49 -5.22 10.99
CA MET A 305 -14.22 -5.92 10.80
C MET A 305 -13.84 -6.86 11.96
N GLN A 306 -14.66 -6.92 13.02
CA GLN A 306 -14.39 -7.66 14.26
C GLN A 306 -13.06 -7.25 14.91
N ILE A 307 -12.80 -5.94 14.93
CA ILE A 307 -11.65 -5.33 15.58
C ILE A 307 -12.16 -4.67 16.86
N GLN A 308 -11.49 -4.90 17.98
CA GLN A 308 -11.83 -4.23 19.23
C GLN A 308 -11.65 -2.72 19.08
N PHE A 309 -12.65 -1.95 19.50
CA PHE A 309 -12.57 -0.49 19.52
C PHE A 309 -12.41 0.03 20.94
N THR A 310 -11.35 0.80 21.18
CA THR A 310 -11.07 1.45 22.46
C THR A 310 -10.90 2.94 22.23
N HIS A 311 -11.70 3.76 22.92
CA HIS A 311 -11.62 5.22 22.80
C HIS A 311 -10.88 5.81 24.00
N ILE A 312 -9.70 6.40 23.73
CA ILE A 312 -8.87 7.05 24.74
C ILE A 312 -8.60 8.48 24.25
N PRO A 313 -9.53 9.43 24.45
CA PRO A 313 -9.40 10.76 23.89
C PRO A 313 -8.13 11.45 24.40
N ILE A 314 -7.38 12.06 23.49
CA ILE A 314 -6.18 12.84 23.83
C ILE A 314 -6.44 14.33 23.67
N SER A 315 -5.89 15.14 24.59
CA SER A 315 -5.93 16.58 24.46
C SER A 315 -5.04 17.06 23.31
N LYS A 316 -5.32 18.26 22.77
CA LYS A 316 -4.55 18.82 21.65
C LYS A 316 -3.07 19.04 22.01
N ASN A 317 -2.82 19.44 23.25
CA ASN A 317 -1.48 19.64 23.80
C ASN A 317 -1.31 18.70 25.00
N PRO A 318 -1.06 17.41 24.75
CA PRO A 318 -1.08 16.42 25.81
C PRO A 318 0.02 16.66 26.83
N SER A 319 -0.37 16.55 28.10
CA SER A 319 0.57 16.62 29.21
C SER A 319 1.48 15.39 29.24
N THR A 320 2.63 15.49 29.90
CA THR A 320 3.54 14.35 30.04
C THR A 320 2.86 13.16 30.73
N GLN A 321 2.03 13.42 31.75
CA GLN A 321 1.29 12.37 32.47
C GLN A 321 0.24 11.69 31.59
N GLU A 322 -0.42 12.45 30.71
CA GLU A 322 -1.40 11.93 29.76
C GLU A 322 -0.75 10.96 28.76
N ILE A 323 0.37 11.36 28.13
CA ILE A 323 1.12 10.49 27.21
C ILE A 323 1.62 9.23 27.92
N LYS A 324 2.19 9.35 29.13
CA LYS A 324 2.68 8.21 29.91
C LYS A 324 1.56 7.21 30.22
N LYS A 325 0.44 7.71 30.73
CA LYS A 325 -0.73 6.88 31.06
C LYS A 325 -1.21 6.08 29.85
N ILE A 326 -1.39 6.73 28.70
CA ILE A 326 -1.83 6.07 27.47
C ILE A 326 -0.77 5.09 26.98
N GLY A 327 0.50 5.48 26.99
CA GLY A 327 1.61 4.64 26.57
C GLY A 327 1.79 3.38 27.42
N ASP A 328 1.65 3.49 28.74
CA ASP A 328 1.69 2.35 29.67
C ASP A 328 0.52 1.40 29.41
N GLU A 329 -0.67 1.94 29.14
CA GLU A 329 -1.83 1.15 28.75
C GLU A 329 -1.57 0.40 27.42
N LEU A 330 -0.98 1.06 26.42
CA LEU A 330 -0.63 0.43 25.14
C LEU A 330 0.44 -0.67 25.30
N LEU A 331 1.47 -0.43 26.10
CA LEU A 331 2.52 -1.42 26.39
C LEU A 331 1.99 -2.65 27.13
N SER A 332 0.86 -2.52 27.85
CA SER A 332 0.19 -3.65 28.51
C SER A 332 -0.54 -4.59 27.55
N ARG A 333 -0.79 -4.16 26.30
CA ARG A 333 -1.49 -4.96 25.29
C ARG A 333 -0.56 -6.02 24.72
N LYS A 334 -1.04 -7.27 24.65
CA LYS A 334 -0.29 -8.43 24.16
C LYS A 334 -0.57 -8.78 22.70
N HIS A 335 -1.56 -8.12 22.10
CA HIS A 335 -1.98 -8.29 20.72
C HIS A 335 -1.59 -7.06 19.88
N LYS A 336 -1.73 -7.18 18.55
CA LYS A 336 -1.41 -6.08 17.64
C LYS A 336 -2.47 -4.97 17.71
N VAL A 337 -2.02 -3.74 17.96
CA VAL A 337 -2.85 -2.55 18.18
C VAL A 337 -2.53 -1.48 17.14
N PHE A 338 -3.56 -0.85 16.59
CA PHE A 338 -3.43 0.37 15.81
C PHE A 338 -3.91 1.57 16.62
N VAL A 339 -3.03 2.54 16.82
CA VAL A 339 -3.29 3.77 17.56
C VAL A 339 -3.30 4.92 16.58
N HIS A 340 -4.34 5.73 16.59
CA HIS A 340 -4.39 6.87 15.69
C HIS A 340 -5.02 8.11 16.30
N ASN A 341 -4.67 9.23 15.69
CA ASN A 341 -5.38 10.50 15.82
C ASN A 341 -5.76 10.94 14.39
N PHE A 342 -6.53 12.02 14.25
CA PHE A 342 -7.02 12.43 12.93
C PHE A 342 -5.86 12.74 11.95
N ASN A 343 -5.18 13.88 12.16
CA ASN A 343 -4.04 14.34 11.35
C ASN A 343 -2.99 15.08 12.21
N ASP A 344 -3.05 14.97 13.55
CA ASP A 344 -2.12 15.68 14.43
C ASP A 344 -0.91 14.78 14.72
N PRO A 345 0.28 15.07 14.16
CA PRO A 345 1.45 14.23 14.35
C PRO A 345 2.02 14.34 15.78
N VAL A 346 1.82 15.46 16.49
CA VAL A 346 2.53 15.69 17.77
C VAL A 346 2.16 14.68 18.85
N PRO A 347 0.87 14.38 19.13
CA PRO A 347 0.51 13.35 20.10
C PRO A 347 1.00 11.96 19.68
N ILE A 348 0.94 11.67 18.38
CA ILE A 348 1.36 10.39 17.80
C ILE A 348 2.87 10.18 17.94
N GLU A 349 3.68 11.18 17.60
CA GLU A 349 5.13 11.13 17.74
C GLU A 349 5.57 11.01 19.20
N LYS A 350 4.90 11.72 20.13
CA LYS A 350 5.18 11.59 21.57
C LYS A 350 4.84 10.20 22.11
N LEU A 351 3.71 9.62 21.70
CA LEU A 351 3.34 8.25 22.07
C LEU A 351 4.30 7.23 21.46
N HIS A 352 4.67 7.40 20.18
CA HIS A 352 5.66 6.55 19.53
C HIS A 352 7.02 6.63 20.24
N ALA A 353 7.48 7.83 20.59
CA ALA A 353 8.69 8.03 21.36
C ALA A 353 8.62 7.32 22.72
N TYR A 354 7.54 7.50 23.47
CA TYR A 354 7.36 6.86 24.76
C TYR A 354 7.31 5.33 24.66
N VAL A 355 6.52 4.77 23.74
CA VAL A 355 6.37 3.31 23.60
C VAL A 355 7.66 2.66 23.08
N SER A 356 8.43 3.34 22.24
CA SER A 356 9.70 2.80 21.73
C SER A 356 10.88 2.96 22.71
N TRP A 357 10.97 4.09 23.41
CA TRP A 357 12.16 4.50 24.19
C TRP A 357 11.90 4.65 25.71
N GLY A 358 10.64 4.57 26.16
CA GLY A 358 10.22 4.83 27.54
C GLY A 358 10.18 6.32 27.91
N LYS A 359 10.47 7.22 26.96
CA LYS A 359 10.61 8.66 27.18
C LYS A 359 10.45 9.46 25.89
N PHE A 360 10.16 10.74 26.05
CA PHE A 360 9.89 11.69 24.96
C PHE A 360 10.09 13.12 25.45
N LEU A 361 10.27 14.05 24.51
CA LEU A 361 10.38 15.48 24.80
C LEU A 361 9.01 16.04 25.22
N SER A 362 8.95 16.65 26.41
CA SER A 362 7.70 17.23 26.93
C SER A 362 7.25 18.45 26.12
N THR A 363 8.21 19.26 25.69
CA THR A 363 8.01 20.44 24.83
C THR A 363 8.96 20.38 23.65
N THR A 364 8.45 20.71 22.46
CA THR A 364 9.27 20.87 21.26
C THR A 364 9.65 22.34 21.14
N PRO A 365 10.94 22.71 21.30
CA PRO A 365 11.34 24.09 21.11
C PRO A 365 11.10 24.49 19.65
N ASN A 366 10.27 25.51 19.44
CA ASN A 366 10.03 26.07 18.12
C ASN A 366 10.95 27.29 17.93
N HIS A 367 12.21 27.03 17.56
CA HIS A 367 13.20 28.08 17.32
C HIS A 367 13.94 27.80 16.02
N GLU A 368 14.18 28.82 15.20
CA GLU A 368 14.91 28.71 13.94
C GLU A 368 16.31 28.06 14.07
N ARG A 369 16.91 28.08 15.26
CA ARG A 369 18.23 27.54 15.60
C ARG A 369 18.22 26.08 16.03
N MET A 370 17.04 25.46 16.08
CA MET A 370 16.85 24.07 16.53
C MET A 370 15.86 23.35 15.61
N ARG A 371 16.04 22.04 15.46
CA ARG A 371 15.15 21.14 14.72
C ARG A 371 14.87 19.92 15.59
N THR A 372 13.59 19.56 15.74
CA THR A 372 13.17 18.40 16.52
C THR A 372 12.88 17.22 15.61
N ILE A 373 13.33 16.03 15.99
CA ILE A 373 13.18 14.79 15.23
C ILE A 373 12.44 13.76 16.11
N GLY A 374 11.21 13.42 15.72
CA GLY A 374 10.39 12.34 16.29
C GLY A 374 10.19 12.39 17.82
N ALA A 375 10.03 13.59 18.38
CA ALA A 375 9.93 13.83 19.83
C ALA A 375 11.06 13.22 20.70
N ARG A 376 12.24 12.96 20.10
CA ARG A 376 13.35 12.25 20.73
C ARG A 376 14.66 13.03 20.71
N VAL A 377 14.98 13.59 19.55
CA VAL A 377 16.28 14.24 19.30
C VAL A 377 16.06 15.68 18.88
N ILE A 378 16.94 16.56 19.32
CA ILE A 378 17.02 17.94 18.85
C ILE A 378 18.41 18.18 18.27
N VAL A 379 18.48 18.78 17.08
CA VAL A 379 19.75 19.24 16.48
C VAL A 379 19.72 20.76 16.44
N GLY A 380 20.79 21.42 16.87
CA GLY A 380 20.87 22.88 16.91
C GLY A 380 22.26 23.43 17.18
N PHE A 381 22.39 24.76 17.16
CA PHE A 381 23.65 25.43 17.55
C PHE A 381 23.93 25.31 19.05
N SER A 382 25.17 25.51 19.49
CA SER A 382 25.48 25.50 20.93
C SER A 382 24.50 26.35 21.75
N PRO A 383 23.78 25.73 22.72
CA PRO A 383 22.74 26.43 23.44
C PRO A 383 23.37 27.37 24.47
N THR A 384 22.76 28.52 24.65
CA THR A 384 23.01 29.39 25.80
C THR A 384 22.66 28.66 27.10
N THR A 385 23.12 29.17 28.25
CA THR A 385 22.78 28.59 29.56
C THR A 385 21.27 28.52 29.79
N SER A 386 20.53 29.54 29.36
CA SER A 386 19.06 29.57 29.46
C SER A 386 18.41 28.50 28.56
N GLU A 387 18.82 28.41 27.30
CA GLU A 387 18.35 27.38 26.37
C GLU A 387 18.67 25.97 26.88
N ARG A 388 19.88 25.76 27.42
CA ARG A 388 20.27 24.46 27.99
C ARG A 388 19.39 24.08 29.18
N ASN A 389 19.08 25.01 30.08
CA ASN A 389 18.18 24.76 31.21
C ASN A 389 16.76 24.43 30.72
N ALA A 390 16.27 25.11 29.68
CA ALA A 390 14.99 24.81 29.06
C ALA A 390 14.98 23.42 28.41
N LEU A 391 16.06 23.03 27.73
CA LEU A 391 16.23 21.70 27.12
C LEU A 391 16.24 20.58 28.17
N VAL A 392 16.96 20.75 29.28
CA VAL A 392 16.92 19.80 30.41
C VAL A 392 15.50 19.70 30.97
N THR A 393 14.81 20.83 31.13
CA THR A 393 13.41 20.86 31.58
C THR A 393 12.46 20.17 30.58
N SER A 394 12.77 20.22 29.29
CA SER A 394 12.02 19.50 28.25
C SER A 394 12.28 17.98 28.24
N GLY A 395 13.27 17.51 29.00
CA GLY A 395 13.62 16.11 29.16
C GLY A 395 14.92 15.67 28.45
N ILE A 396 15.74 16.59 27.93
CA ILE A 396 17.04 16.21 27.34
C ILE A 396 17.97 15.67 28.44
N GLU A 397 18.51 14.48 28.20
CA GLU A 397 19.40 13.75 29.10
C GLU A 397 20.86 13.82 28.65
N SER A 398 21.08 13.90 27.34
CA SER A 398 22.41 13.86 26.73
C SER A 398 22.65 15.07 25.84
N PHE A 399 23.86 15.65 25.95
CA PHE A 399 24.32 16.75 25.11
C PHE A 399 25.56 16.29 24.36
N VAL A 400 25.45 16.16 23.05
CA VAL A 400 26.55 15.73 22.17
C VAL A 400 27.00 16.94 21.37
N SER A 401 28.30 17.26 21.44
CA SER A 401 28.89 18.32 20.61
C SER A 401 29.60 17.70 19.43
N ILE A 402 29.24 18.13 18.22
CA ILE A 402 29.82 17.64 16.99
C ILE A 402 31.05 18.47 16.65
N ASP A 403 32.17 17.80 16.34
CA ASP A 403 33.35 18.47 15.78
C ASP A 403 33.00 19.04 14.40
N PRO A 404 33.23 20.34 14.14
CA PRO A 404 33.04 20.95 12.81
C PRO A 404 33.77 20.22 11.68
N LYS A 405 34.83 19.45 12.00
CA LYS A 405 35.65 18.68 11.06
C LYS A 405 35.28 17.20 11.00
N ALA A 406 34.22 16.77 11.70
CA ALA A 406 33.78 15.38 11.71
C ALA A 406 33.48 14.89 10.29
N SER A 407 33.99 13.70 9.95
CA SER A 407 33.70 13.05 8.68
C SER A 407 32.23 12.60 8.61
N ALA A 408 31.73 12.24 7.42
CA ALA A 408 30.40 11.67 7.28
C ALA A 408 30.22 10.41 8.15
N THR A 409 31.26 9.58 8.21
CA THR A 409 31.32 8.37 9.04
C THR A 409 31.26 8.69 10.54
N ASP A 410 31.98 9.72 11.00
CA ASP A 410 31.95 10.12 12.41
C ASP A 410 30.57 10.67 12.81
N LEU A 411 29.94 11.45 11.94
CA LEU A 411 28.59 11.95 12.14
C LEU A 411 27.60 10.79 12.22
N TYR A 412 27.71 9.81 11.32
CA TYR A 412 26.84 8.65 11.30
C TYR A 412 27.00 7.77 12.53
N LYS A 413 28.22 7.48 12.95
CA LYS A 413 28.49 6.70 14.18
C LYS A 413 27.86 7.37 15.40
N GLN A 414 27.94 8.70 15.48
CA GLN A 414 27.27 9.45 16.55
C GLN A 414 25.75 9.38 16.45
N ALA A 415 25.18 9.53 15.25
CA ALA A 415 23.74 9.41 15.03
C ALA A 415 23.22 7.99 15.36
N LEU A 416 23.97 6.95 14.99
CA LEU A 416 23.69 5.56 15.30
C LEU A 416 23.74 5.31 16.82
N ALA A 417 24.80 5.76 17.49
CA ALA A 417 24.92 5.65 18.94
C ALA A 417 23.76 6.34 19.68
N ILE A 418 23.26 7.47 19.16
CA ILE A 418 22.07 8.14 19.71
C ILE A 418 20.83 7.26 19.54
N SER A 419 20.63 6.66 18.36
CA SER A 419 19.54 5.73 18.10
C SER A 419 19.56 4.52 19.05
N GLU A 420 20.73 3.92 19.24
CA GLU A 420 20.93 2.71 20.06
C GLU A 420 20.82 2.99 21.56
N SER A 421 21.36 4.12 22.03
CA SER A 421 21.30 4.51 23.45
C SER A 421 19.87 4.80 23.92
N LYS A 422 18.98 5.12 22.98
CA LYS A 422 17.60 5.56 23.21
C LYS A 422 17.51 6.71 24.20
N GLN A 423 18.54 7.56 24.32
CA GLN A 423 18.55 8.73 25.20
C GLN A 423 17.96 9.96 24.50
N LEU A 424 17.23 10.79 25.24
CA LEU A 424 16.75 12.07 24.71
C LEU A 424 17.94 13.01 24.55
N THR A 425 18.31 13.29 23.30
CA THR A 425 19.62 13.87 23.00
C THR A 425 19.50 15.22 22.30
N TYR A 426 20.32 16.17 22.73
CA TYR A 426 20.57 17.42 22.04
C TYR A 426 21.92 17.34 21.34
N ILE A 427 21.93 17.51 20.01
CA ILE A 427 23.12 17.52 19.18
C ILE A 427 23.48 18.98 18.86
N SER A 428 24.58 19.46 19.43
CA SER A 428 25.14 20.79 19.18
C SER A 428 26.05 20.77 17.97
N VAL A 429 25.82 21.67 17.01
CA VAL A 429 26.63 21.86 15.81
C VAL A 429 27.13 23.29 15.67
N SER A 430 28.18 23.48 14.86
CA SER A 430 28.79 24.79 14.60
C SER A 430 28.14 25.58 13.46
N ASP A 431 27.56 24.89 12.49
CA ASP A 431 27.11 25.48 11.24
C ASP A 431 25.83 24.81 10.71
N GLN A 432 25.13 25.55 9.84
CA GLN A 432 23.85 25.13 9.28
C GLN A 432 23.96 23.91 8.36
N ALA A 433 25.08 23.74 7.64
CA ALA A 433 25.24 22.63 6.71
C ALA A 433 25.36 21.31 7.49
N THR A 434 26.15 21.29 8.56
CA THR A 434 26.26 20.17 9.49
C THR A 434 24.93 19.89 10.18
N MET A 435 24.17 20.93 10.58
CA MET A 435 22.81 20.77 11.12
C MET A 435 21.89 20.02 10.15
N ASN A 436 21.83 20.47 8.89
CA ASN A 436 20.97 19.87 7.86
C ASN A 436 21.37 18.41 7.57
N ARG A 437 22.67 18.11 7.54
CA ARG A 437 23.17 16.74 7.33
C ARG A 437 22.79 15.81 8.48
N LEU A 438 22.97 16.26 9.72
CA LEU A 438 22.58 15.48 10.91
C LEU A 438 21.08 15.32 11.05
N GLU A 439 20.30 16.37 10.75
CA GLU A 439 18.84 16.29 10.74
C GLU A 439 18.38 15.19 9.78
N LYS A 440 18.91 15.20 8.55
CA LYS A 440 18.59 14.19 7.53
C LYS A 440 19.01 12.78 7.96
N MET A 441 20.23 12.63 8.45
CA MET A 441 20.80 11.35 8.87
C MET A 441 20.07 10.75 10.08
N VAL A 442 19.82 11.55 11.13
CA VAL A 442 19.09 11.10 12.31
C VAL A 442 17.62 10.80 11.96
N THR A 443 17.00 11.59 11.07
CA THR A 443 15.65 11.29 10.57
C THR A 443 15.62 9.95 9.84
N GLY A 444 16.57 9.70 8.92
CA GLY A 444 16.74 8.43 8.22
C GLY A 444 16.82 7.24 9.17
N LEU A 445 17.69 7.34 10.18
CA LEU A 445 17.90 6.26 11.16
C LEU A 445 16.67 5.99 12.02
N LEU A 446 15.98 7.04 12.48
CA LEU A 446 14.91 6.89 13.46
C LEU A 446 13.51 6.70 12.86
N LEU A 447 13.27 7.32 11.71
CA LEU A 447 11.94 7.53 11.15
C LEU A 447 11.89 7.22 9.64
N GLY A 448 13.00 6.81 9.03
CA GLY A 448 13.10 6.70 7.57
C GLY A 448 13.09 8.09 6.92
N SER A 449 12.49 8.20 5.75
CA SER A 449 12.52 9.42 4.95
C SER A 449 11.17 10.13 4.90
N ILE A 450 10.90 10.97 5.91
CA ILE A 450 9.62 11.70 6.08
C ILE A 450 9.26 12.58 4.86
N ASN A 451 10.27 13.20 4.25
CA ASN A 451 10.14 14.00 3.01
C ASN A 451 10.78 13.28 1.81
N GLY A 452 11.01 11.98 1.94
CA GLY A 452 11.89 11.20 1.08
C GLY A 452 11.50 11.14 -0.37
N ARG A 453 10.20 11.20 -0.66
CA ARG A 453 9.74 11.15 -2.03
C ARG A 453 10.29 12.28 -2.90
N GLU A 454 10.62 13.44 -2.34
CA GLU A 454 11.24 14.52 -3.12
C GLU A 454 12.75 14.43 -3.14
N THR A 455 13.35 13.96 -2.04
CA THR A 455 14.82 13.99 -1.87
C THR A 455 15.52 12.74 -2.38
N LEU A 456 14.90 11.57 -2.27
CA LEU A 456 15.49 10.26 -2.62
C LEU A 456 14.99 9.72 -3.96
N LYS A 457 13.90 10.26 -4.50
CA LYS A 457 13.29 9.73 -5.71
C LYS A 457 14.20 9.93 -6.92
N ASN A 458 14.52 8.83 -7.59
CA ASN A 458 15.32 8.78 -8.82
C ASN A 458 16.71 9.41 -8.66
N GLN A 459 17.35 9.27 -7.50
CA GLN A 459 18.77 9.59 -7.41
C GLN A 459 19.55 8.58 -8.26
N THR A 460 20.34 9.10 -9.21
CA THR A 460 21.22 8.29 -10.04
C THR A 460 22.53 8.05 -9.30
N LEU A 461 22.81 6.78 -9.03
CA LEU A 461 24.08 6.28 -8.54
C LEU A 461 24.91 5.78 -9.73
N THR A 462 26.18 5.49 -9.48
CA THR A 462 27.20 5.03 -10.44
C THR A 462 26.69 3.86 -11.27
N ASN A 463 25.97 2.95 -10.62
CA ASN A 463 25.50 1.70 -11.22
C ASN A 463 24.01 1.71 -11.61
N GLY A 464 23.31 2.84 -11.49
CA GLY A 464 21.89 2.93 -11.84
C GLY A 464 21.06 3.87 -10.96
N ALA A 465 19.79 4.01 -11.28
CA ALA A 465 18.87 4.86 -10.51
C ALA A 465 18.29 4.10 -9.31
N THR A 466 17.99 4.85 -8.26
CA THR A 466 17.23 4.38 -7.10
C THR A 466 15.73 4.52 -7.31
N ILE A 467 14.96 3.59 -6.75
CA ILE A 467 13.49 3.61 -6.68
C ILE A 467 13.08 3.79 -5.22
N PHE A 468 12.39 4.89 -4.92
CA PHE A 468 11.79 5.12 -3.61
C PHE A 468 10.43 4.43 -3.56
N LEU A 469 10.31 3.36 -2.76
CA LEU A 469 9.08 2.57 -2.68
C LEU A 469 8.15 3.07 -1.57
N ASP A 470 8.69 3.28 -0.37
CA ASP A 470 7.96 3.79 0.80
C ASP A 470 8.88 4.62 1.71
N ARG A 471 8.35 5.25 2.77
CA ARG A 471 9.11 6.14 3.68
C ARG A 471 10.40 5.49 4.18
N ASN A 472 10.37 4.22 4.54
CA ASN A 472 11.51 3.50 5.09
C ASN A 472 12.20 2.59 4.08
N MET A 473 11.96 2.73 2.77
CA MET A 473 12.42 1.74 1.79
C MET A 473 12.81 2.35 0.45
N VAL A 474 14.06 2.10 0.07
CA VAL A 474 14.62 2.46 -1.24
C VAL A 474 15.28 1.23 -1.85
N ILE A 475 15.02 1.00 -3.13
CA ILE A 475 15.67 -0.05 -3.93
C ILE A 475 16.71 0.64 -4.82
N GLY A 476 17.88 0.04 -4.99
CA GLY A 476 18.87 0.58 -5.90
C GLY A 476 19.99 -0.39 -6.22
N PRO A 477 20.98 0.05 -7.00
CA PRO A 477 22.12 -0.76 -7.33
C PRO A 477 23.02 -0.97 -6.10
N ILE A 478 23.96 -1.90 -6.21
CA ILE A 478 25.06 -2.04 -5.25
C ILE A 478 25.87 -0.74 -5.24
N LEU A 479 26.07 -0.19 -4.03
CA LEU A 479 26.76 1.07 -3.82
C LEU A 479 28.26 0.94 -4.12
N SER A 480 28.84 1.93 -4.80
CA SER A 480 30.29 2.12 -4.83
C SER A 480 30.80 2.55 -3.45
N LYS A 481 32.11 2.46 -3.22
CA LYS A 481 32.73 2.88 -1.96
C LYS A 481 32.39 4.34 -1.59
N GLU A 482 32.39 5.24 -2.57
CA GLU A 482 32.08 6.67 -2.38
C GLU A 482 30.59 6.91 -2.10
N GLU A 483 29.71 6.00 -2.52
CA GLU A 483 28.27 6.08 -2.32
C GLU A 483 27.83 5.66 -0.92
N TYR A 484 28.64 4.91 -0.18
CA TYR A 484 28.40 4.72 1.25
C TYR A 484 28.39 6.08 1.96
N ASP A 485 29.40 6.92 1.73
CA ASP A 485 29.46 8.25 2.35
C ASP A 485 28.43 9.23 1.77
N SER A 486 28.40 9.33 0.44
CA SER A 486 27.61 10.36 -0.26
C SER A 486 26.11 10.04 -0.28
N PHE A 487 25.72 8.77 -0.23
CA PHE A 487 24.33 8.32 -0.20
C PHE A 487 23.95 7.66 1.13
N ALA A 488 24.55 6.54 1.51
CA ALA A 488 24.01 5.74 2.63
C ALA A 488 24.08 6.49 3.96
N LEU A 489 25.26 7.00 4.33
CA LEU A 489 25.46 7.77 5.54
C LEU A 489 24.70 9.10 5.49
N SER A 490 24.78 9.82 4.37
CA SER A 490 24.17 11.15 4.24
C SER A 490 22.64 11.13 4.38
N ASN A 491 22.00 10.01 4.03
CA ASN A 491 20.56 9.79 4.16
C ASN A 491 20.18 9.04 5.44
N GLY A 492 21.15 8.61 6.25
CA GLY A 492 20.87 7.85 7.47
C GLY A 492 20.25 6.48 7.18
N VAL A 493 20.79 5.75 6.20
CA VAL A 493 20.39 4.35 5.95
C VAL A 493 20.65 3.55 7.23
N ALA A 494 19.58 3.00 7.80
CA ALA A 494 19.63 2.22 9.04
C ALA A 494 20.12 0.79 8.77
N GLN A 495 19.79 0.26 7.59
CA GLN A 495 20.16 -1.09 7.21
C GLN A 495 20.32 -1.21 5.70
N LEU A 496 21.33 -1.99 5.30
CA LEU A 496 21.54 -2.46 3.95
C LEU A 496 21.00 -3.89 3.81
N ILE A 497 20.28 -4.15 2.72
CA ILE A 497 19.80 -5.48 2.36
C ILE A 497 20.32 -5.81 0.96
N LEU A 498 21.24 -6.75 0.85
CA LEU A 498 21.76 -7.23 -0.43
C LEU A 498 20.91 -8.40 -0.94
N LEU A 499 20.04 -8.12 -1.91
CA LEU A 499 19.31 -9.14 -2.67
C LEU A 499 20.12 -9.52 -3.91
N TYR A 500 20.62 -10.75 -3.93
CA TYR A 500 21.49 -11.22 -5.01
C TYR A 500 20.99 -12.49 -5.67
N SER A 501 21.23 -12.58 -6.98
CA SER A 501 21.15 -13.84 -7.71
C SER A 501 22.53 -14.50 -7.73
N PRO A 502 22.67 -15.78 -7.34
CA PRO A 502 23.92 -16.53 -7.43
C PRO A 502 24.51 -16.61 -8.84
N SER A 503 23.70 -16.39 -9.89
CA SER A 503 24.16 -16.37 -11.28
C SER A 503 24.82 -15.05 -11.70
N VAL A 504 24.57 -13.97 -10.96
CA VAL A 504 25.01 -12.61 -11.32
C VAL A 504 26.14 -12.12 -10.41
N MET A 505 26.22 -12.62 -9.18
CA MET A 505 27.17 -12.14 -8.17
C MET A 505 28.10 -13.23 -7.65
N SER A 506 29.41 -12.96 -7.64
CA SER A 506 30.42 -13.84 -7.07
C SER A 506 30.55 -13.69 -5.55
N GLU A 507 31.08 -14.70 -4.87
CA GLU A 507 31.38 -14.63 -3.42
C GLU A 507 32.36 -13.49 -3.08
N SER A 508 33.33 -13.21 -3.96
CA SER A 508 34.28 -12.10 -3.78
C SER A 508 33.57 -10.76 -3.74
N ASN A 509 32.58 -10.53 -4.61
CA ASN A 509 31.83 -9.27 -4.62
C ASN A 509 30.98 -9.12 -3.35
N MET A 510 30.40 -10.20 -2.84
CA MET A 510 29.64 -10.18 -1.58
C MET A 510 30.54 -9.84 -0.39
N GLN A 511 31.74 -10.43 -0.31
CA GLN A 511 32.72 -10.12 0.74
C GLN A 511 33.19 -8.67 0.68
N GLU A 512 33.35 -8.09 -0.52
CA GLU A 512 33.66 -6.67 -0.69
C GLU A 512 32.55 -5.78 -0.14
N VAL A 513 31.29 -6.03 -0.51
CA VAL A 513 30.13 -5.28 0.00
C VAL A 513 30.04 -5.37 1.52
N GLN A 514 30.24 -6.57 2.09
CA GLN A 514 30.27 -6.78 3.53
C GLN A 514 31.39 -5.99 4.21
N THR A 515 32.61 -6.05 3.66
CA THR A 515 33.76 -5.31 4.20
C THR A 515 33.51 -3.81 4.21
N ILE A 516 32.94 -3.25 3.12
CA ILE A 516 32.65 -1.83 3.03
C ILE A 516 31.52 -1.43 4.00
N ALA A 517 30.46 -2.23 4.12
CA ALA A 517 29.38 -1.98 5.09
C ALA A 517 29.88 -1.98 6.54
N GLU A 518 30.74 -2.95 6.91
CA GLU A 518 31.37 -3.03 8.23
C GLU A 518 32.26 -1.80 8.51
N GLN A 519 33.07 -1.36 7.53
CA GLN A 519 33.88 -0.15 7.64
C GLN A 519 33.07 1.10 7.97
N HIS A 520 31.85 1.20 7.42
CA HIS A 520 30.93 2.31 7.64
C HIS A 520 29.96 2.08 8.80
N SER A 521 30.04 0.93 9.47
CA SER A 521 29.19 0.55 10.61
C SER A 521 27.68 0.53 10.26
N ILE A 522 27.35 0.16 9.02
CA ILE A 522 25.95 -0.02 8.60
C ILE A 522 25.61 -1.52 8.65
N PRO A 523 24.57 -1.94 9.39
CA PRO A 523 24.10 -3.33 9.37
C PRO A 523 23.80 -3.80 7.95
N LEU A 524 24.35 -4.95 7.57
CA LEU A 524 24.12 -5.59 6.27
C LEU A 524 23.45 -6.95 6.47
N GLN A 525 22.36 -7.19 5.74
CA GLN A 525 21.78 -8.51 5.56
C GLN A 525 21.94 -8.96 4.11
N ILE A 526 22.42 -10.18 3.92
CA ILE A 526 22.62 -10.77 2.59
C ILE A 526 21.56 -11.85 2.40
N ILE A 527 20.71 -11.70 1.39
CA ILE A 527 19.56 -12.59 1.15
C ILE A 527 19.66 -13.11 -0.29
N PRO A 528 19.87 -14.42 -0.51
CA PRO A 528 19.88 -15.01 -1.84
C PRO A 528 18.46 -15.10 -2.40
N MET A 529 18.28 -14.77 -3.68
CA MET A 529 17.01 -14.85 -4.39
C MET A 529 16.69 -16.30 -4.84
N TYR A 530 16.61 -17.23 -3.89
CA TYR A 530 16.06 -18.57 -4.09
C TYR A 530 14.54 -18.58 -3.86
N PRO A 531 13.78 -19.56 -4.38
CA PRO A 531 12.36 -19.70 -4.04
C PRO A 531 12.14 -19.68 -2.51
N GLY A 532 11.25 -18.82 -2.02
CA GLY A 532 10.99 -18.64 -0.58
C GLY A 532 11.83 -17.55 0.11
N TYR A 533 12.65 -16.77 -0.61
CA TYR A 533 13.46 -15.71 -0.01
C TYR A 533 12.65 -14.60 0.68
N GLU A 534 11.37 -14.44 0.35
CA GLU A 534 10.43 -13.57 1.04
C GLU A 534 10.33 -13.85 2.54
N GLU A 535 10.54 -15.10 2.97
CA GLU A 535 10.52 -15.48 4.37
C GLU A 535 11.64 -14.83 5.18
N GLN A 536 12.72 -14.41 4.51
CA GLN A 536 13.81 -13.66 5.11
C GLN A 536 13.66 -12.15 4.85
N LEU A 537 13.27 -11.78 3.62
CA LEU A 537 13.17 -10.39 3.20
C LEU A 537 12.04 -9.63 3.91
N VAL A 538 10.84 -10.20 4.00
CA VAL A 538 9.70 -9.50 4.62
C VAL A 538 9.97 -9.21 6.10
N PRO A 539 10.46 -10.15 6.94
CA PRO A 539 10.85 -9.84 8.31
C PRO A 539 11.96 -8.79 8.41
N ALA A 540 12.95 -8.82 7.52
CA ALA A 540 14.03 -7.83 7.48
C ALA A 540 13.48 -6.41 7.28
N LEU A 541 12.61 -6.23 6.28
CA LEU A 541 11.97 -4.93 5.98
C LEU A 541 11.02 -4.46 7.09
N ASN A 542 10.47 -5.41 7.86
CA ASN A 542 9.57 -5.15 8.97
C ASN A 542 10.30 -4.82 10.29
N SER A 543 11.60 -5.04 10.38
CA SER A 543 12.30 -5.03 11.66
C SER A 543 12.45 -3.63 12.28
N GLU A 544 12.51 -2.54 11.49
CA GLU A 544 12.78 -1.18 12.00
C GLU A 544 12.06 -0.05 11.24
N ASN A 545 11.89 1.11 11.90
CA ASN A 545 11.34 2.33 11.27
C ASN A 545 12.34 3.08 10.39
N GLY A 546 13.63 2.75 10.51
CA GLY A 546 14.73 3.42 9.83
C GLY A 546 14.74 3.13 8.32
N LEU A 547 15.49 3.93 7.57
CA LEU A 547 15.59 3.81 6.12
C LEU A 547 16.34 2.53 5.73
N ASN A 548 15.63 1.59 5.10
CA ASN A 548 16.20 0.40 4.48
C ASN A 548 16.62 0.70 3.04
N TYR A 549 17.83 0.29 2.69
CA TYR A 549 18.32 0.34 1.32
C TYR A 549 18.56 -1.07 0.78
N ILE A 550 17.73 -1.46 -0.20
CA ILE A 550 17.75 -2.77 -0.85
C ILE A 550 18.67 -2.67 -2.06
N MET A 551 19.87 -3.25 -1.93
CA MET A 551 20.86 -3.37 -2.99
C MET A 551 20.57 -4.59 -3.84
N THR A 552 20.56 -4.42 -5.15
CA THR A 552 20.51 -5.53 -6.10
C THR A 552 21.25 -5.22 -7.40
N ALA A 553 21.38 -6.19 -8.29
CA ALA A 553 21.97 -5.95 -9.60
C ALA A 553 21.09 -4.99 -10.42
N PRO A 554 21.66 -4.06 -11.22
CA PRO A 554 20.88 -3.02 -11.90
C PRO A 554 19.73 -3.54 -12.77
N ASP A 555 19.92 -4.70 -13.40
CA ASP A 555 18.95 -5.43 -14.22
C ASP A 555 17.82 -6.10 -13.41
N LEU A 556 18.06 -6.36 -12.13
CA LEU A 556 17.07 -6.92 -11.20
C LEU A 556 16.23 -5.87 -10.48
N ILE A 557 16.63 -4.59 -10.48
CA ILE A 557 15.89 -3.51 -9.80
C ILE A 557 14.40 -3.48 -10.18
N PRO A 558 13.99 -3.54 -11.46
CA PRO A 558 12.57 -3.54 -11.83
C PRO A 558 11.82 -4.76 -11.30
N HIS A 559 12.46 -5.94 -11.34
CA HIS A 559 11.88 -7.19 -10.86
C HIS A 559 11.69 -7.17 -9.34
N VAL A 560 12.67 -6.68 -8.59
CA VAL A 560 12.57 -6.51 -7.13
C VAL A 560 11.47 -5.51 -6.79
N ASN A 561 11.35 -4.41 -7.54
CA ASN A 561 10.28 -3.43 -7.33
C ASN A 561 8.89 -4.02 -7.59
N GLU A 562 8.71 -4.74 -8.69
CA GLU A 562 7.45 -5.44 -9.00
C GLU A 562 7.10 -6.47 -7.93
N PHE A 563 8.08 -7.28 -7.53
CA PHE A 563 7.94 -8.30 -6.49
C PHE A 563 7.50 -7.69 -5.15
N LEU A 564 8.17 -6.63 -4.69
CA LEU A 564 7.80 -5.97 -3.43
C LEU A 564 6.42 -5.33 -3.49
N GLY A 565 5.95 -4.96 -4.69
CA GLY A 565 4.58 -4.47 -4.91
C GLY A 565 3.49 -5.54 -4.73
N HIS A 566 3.84 -6.83 -4.61
CA HIS A 566 2.88 -7.90 -4.33
C HIS A 566 2.54 -8.06 -2.85
N PHE A 567 3.39 -7.55 -1.95
CA PHE A 567 3.23 -7.63 -0.49
C PHE A 567 2.55 -6.37 0.07
#